data_AF-A0A3E0HH60-F1
#
_entry.id   AF-A0A3E0HH60-F1
#
_cell.length_a   1.000
_cell.length_b   1.000
_cell.length_c   1.000
_cell.angle_alpha   90.00
_cell.angle_beta   90.00
_cell.angle_gamma   90.00
#
_symmetry.space_group_name_H-M   'P 1'
#
loop_
_entity.id
_entity.type
_entity.pdbx_description
1 polymer ?
#
loop_
_entity_poly.entity_id
_entity_poly.type
_entity_poly.pdbx_seq_one_letter_code
_entity_poly.pdbx_strand_id
1 'polypeptide(L)' 'MKKQILNLGITLNKNDQKKINGGGAPDCSTYSGPNCYSYEQSQCGSCKEYHALPEEHKLCAIADYSCFYL' A
#
# COMPACT_ATOMS: atom_id res chain seq x y z
N MET A 1 -8.71 18.09 14.13
CA MET A 1 -9.46 16.82 14.25
C MET A 1 -9.04 16.13 15.55
N LYS A 2 -9.96 15.78 16.44
CA LYS A 2 -9.62 15.01 17.66
C LYS A 2 -9.01 13.69 17.20
N LYS A 3 -7.75 13.42 17.59
CA LYS A 3 -7.12 12.11 17.37
C LYS A 3 -7.82 11.10 18.29
N GLN A 4 -8.90 10.49 17.82
CA GLN A 4 -9.43 9.30 18.48
C GLN A 4 -8.47 8.17 18.15
N ILE A 5 -7.79 7.65 19.17
CA ILE A 5 -7.13 6.36 19.06
C ILE A 5 -8.25 5.35 18.74
N LEU A 6 -8.11 4.63 17.63
CA LEU A 6 -9.07 3.63 17.19
C LEU A 6 -9.32 2.63 18.32
N ASN A 7 -10.49 2.71 18.95
CA ASN A 7 -10.90 1.79 20.01
C ASN A 7 -11.77 0.69 19.38
N LEU A 8 -11.21 -0.51 19.28
CA LEU A 8 -11.85 -1.65 18.63
C LEU A 8 -12.84 -2.40 19.54
N GLY A 9 -12.99 -1.99 20.81
CA GLY A 9 -13.87 -2.65 21.78
C GLY A 9 -13.43 -4.07 22.19
N ILE A 10 -12.30 -4.55 21.64
CA ILE A 10 -11.71 -5.86 21.91
C ILE A 10 -10.21 -5.70 22.17
N THR A 11 -9.67 -6.55 23.05
CA THR A 11 -8.21 -6.64 23.24
C THR A 11 -7.61 -7.49 22.14
N LEU A 12 -6.82 -6.87 21.27
CA LEU A 12 -6.08 -7.59 20.24
C LEU A 12 -4.76 -8.14 20.79
N ASN A 13 -4.41 -9.37 20.39
CA ASN A 13 -3.06 -9.89 20.62
C ASN A 13 -2.03 -9.17 19.74
N LYS A 14 -0.73 -9.35 20.02
CA LYS A 14 0.36 -8.69 19.28
C LYS A 14 0.35 -8.96 17.77
N ASN A 15 -0.08 -10.15 17.34
CA ASN A 15 -0.10 -10.51 15.92
C ASN A 15 -1.22 -9.78 15.18
N ASP A 16 -2.40 -9.68 15.79
CA ASP A 16 -3.52 -8.97 15.18
C ASP A 16 -3.32 -7.45 15.18
N GLN A 17 -2.66 -6.91 16.22
CA GLN A 17 -2.22 -5.51 16.21
C GLN A 17 -1.28 -5.22 15.04
N LYS A 18 -0.34 -6.13 14.71
CA LYS A 18 0.58 -5.96 13.59
C LYS A 18 -0.13 -5.92 12.24
N LYS A 19 -1.19 -6.72 12.06
CA LYS A 19 -1.99 -6.70 10.81
C LYS A 19 -2.67 -5.35 10.62
N ILE A 20 -3.25 -4.79 11.68
CA ILE A 20 -3.98 -3.50 11.62
C ILE A 20 -3.02 -2.32 11.47
N ASN A 21 -1.86 -2.35 12.14
CA ASN A 21 -0.86 -1.29 12.06
C ASN A 21 0.02 -1.37 10.79
N GLY A 22 -0.32 -2.21 9.82
CA GLY A 22 0.44 -2.34 8.56
C GLY A 22 1.85 -2.93 8.72
N GLY A 23 2.08 -3.73 9.77
CA GLY A 23 3.40 -4.29 10.13
C GLY A 23 3.78 -5.60 9.44
N GLY A 24 3.03 -6.05 8.43
CA GLY A 24 3.40 -7.18 7.59
C GLY A 24 4.11 -6.68 6.33
N ALA A 25 5.33 -7.14 6.07
CA ALA A 25 5.93 -6.94 4.75
C ALA A 25 5.09 -7.74 3.73
N PRO A 26 4.65 -7.12 2.62
CA PRO A 26 3.98 -7.85 1.55
C PRO A 26 4.95 -8.91 0.98
N ASP A 27 4.42 -10.09 0.63
CA ASP A 27 5.20 -11.06 -0.13
C ASP A 27 5.31 -10.59 -1.58
N CYS A 28 6.48 -10.07 -1.92
CA CYS A 28 6.79 -9.54 -3.24
C CYS A 28 7.65 -10.50 -4.07
N SER A 29 7.77 -11.77 -3.67
CA SER A 29 8.61 -12.76 -4.38
C SER A 29 8.20 -13.01 -5.83
N THR A 30 6.92 -12.78 -6.15
CA THR A 30 6.36 -12.91 -7.50
C THR A 30 6.17 -11.57 -8.21
N TYR A 31 6.47 -10.45 -7.53
CA TYR A 31 6.35 -9.13 -8.11
C TYR A 31 7.55 -8.82 -9.02
N SER A 32 7.27 -8.51 -10.29
CA SER A 32 8.28 -8.21 -11.31
C SER A 32 8.08 -6.86 -12.00
N GLY A 33 7.17 -6.04 -11.47
CA GLY A 33 6.86 -4.72 -12.01
C GLY A 33 7.82 -3.61 -11.54
N PRO A 34 7.63 -2.37 -12.03
CA PRO A 34 8.37 -1.19 -11.57
C PRO A 34 8.35 -0.98 -10.06
N ASN A 35 9.42 -0.43 -9.49
CA ASN A 35 9.48 -0.10 -8.06
C ASN A 35 8.61 1.12 -7.69
N CYS A 36 8.25 1.96 -8.67
CA CYS A 36 7.42 3.14 -8.47
C CYS A 36 6.44 3.36 -9.62
N TYR A 37 5.35 4.06 -9.32
CA TYR A 37 4.34 4.48 -10.30
C TYR A 37 3.95 5.95 -10.10
N SER A 38 3.85 6.72 -11.19
CA SER A 38 3.53 8.16 -11.16
C SER A 38 3.04 8.63 -12.53
N TYR A 39 2.30 9.75 -12.57
CA TYR A 39 2.04 10.49 -13.82
C TYR A 39 3.17 11.44 -14.23
N GLU A 40 3.96 11.94 -13.27
CA GLU A 40 4.93 13.02 -13.49
C GLU A 40 6.38 12.53 -13.59
N GLN A 41 6.69 11.37 -13.00
CA GLN A 41 8.06 10.85 -12.94
C GLN A 41 8.33 9.88 -14.08
N SER A 42 9.18 10.30 -15.02
CA SER A 42 9.53 9.54 -16.23
C SER A 42 10.25 8.20 -15.99
N GLN A 43 10.77 7.98 -14.79
CA GLN A 43 11.46 6.74 -14.40
C GLN A 43 10.53 5.72 -13.71
N CYS A 44 9.26 6.07 -13.50
CA CYS A 44 8.26 5.21 -12.87
C CYS A 44 7.30 4.63 -13.91
N GLY A 45 6.64 3.52 -13.57
CA GLY A 45 5.49 3.04 -14.34
C GLY A 45 4.34 4.04 -14.29
N SER A 46 3.38 3.90 -15.20
CA SER A 46 2.19 4.75 -15.23
C SER A 46 1.19 4.37 -14.13
N CYS A 47 0.40 5.35 -13.65
CA CYS A 47 -0.67 5.04 -12.69
C CYS A 47 -1.71 4.05 -13.25
N LYS A 48 -1.89 3.99 -14.57
CA LYS A 48 -2.74 2.97 -15.21
C LYS A 48 -2.21 1.55 -14.97
N GLU A 49 -0.90 1.35 -15.07
CA GLU A 49 -0.27 0.06 -14.76
C GLU A 49 -0.40 -0.27 -13.28
N TYR A 50 -0.23 0.72 -12.38
CA TYR A 50 -0.48 0.54 -10.95
C TYR A 50 -1.90 0.04 -10.64
N HIS A 51 -2.92 0.63 -11.27
CA HIS A 51 -4.31 0.21 -11.05
C HIS A 51 -4.60 -1.19 -11.58
N ALA A 52 -3.87 -1.63 -12.59
CA ALA A 52 -3.97 -2.97 -13.17
C ALA A 52 -3.25 -4.05 -12.35
N LEU A 53 -2.42 -3.68 -11.37
CA LEU A 53 -1.77 -4.65 -10.48
C LEU A 53 -2.81 -5.44 -9.66
N PRO A 54 -2.57 -6.74 -9.42
CA PRO A 54 -3.25 -7.47 -8.36
C PRO A 54 -3.12 -6.76 -7.01
N GLU A 55 -4.13 -6.89 -6.14
CA GLU A 55 -4.17 -6.17 -4.87
C GLU A 55 -3.00 -6.54 -3.96
N GLU A 56 -2.58 -7.81 -3.99
CA GLU A 56 -1.41 -8.32 -3.29
C GLU A 56 -0.09 -7.66 -3.73
N HIS A 57 -0.01 -7.15 -4.97
CA HIS A 57 1.19 -6.52 -5.51
C HIS A 57 1.17 -4.99 -5.39
N LYS A 58 0.03 -4.37 -5.06
CA LYS A 58 -0.05 -2.91 -4.87
C LYS A 58 0.76 -2.39 -3.69
N LEU A 59 1.10 -3.27 -2.74
CA LEU A 59 1.95 -2.97 -1.60
C LEU A 59 3.46 -3.17 -1.91
N CYS A 60 3.80 -3.78 -3.05
CA CYS A 60 5.17 -4.07 -3.45
C CYS A 60 5.87 -2.93 -4.18
N ALA A 61 5.17 -1.84 -4.47
CA ALA A 61 5.69 -0.69 -5.18
C ALA A 61 5.16 0.61 -4.59
N ILE A 62 5.93 1.69 -4.77
CA ILE A 62 5.56 3.03 -4.30
C ILE A 62 4.68 3.68 -5.36
N ALA A 63 3.41 3.92 -5.06
CA ALA A 63 2.56 4.75 -5.90
C ALA A 63 2.62 6.20 -5.41
N ASP A 64 2.96 7.11 -6.33
CA ASP A 64 2.88 8.54 -6.09
C ASP A 64 1.44 8.97 -5.83
N TYR A 65 1.27 10.08 -5.10
CA TYR A 65 -0.07 10.61 -4.78
C TYR A 65 -0.92 10.85 -6.03
N SER A 66 -0.30 11.21 -7.17
CA SER A 66 -0.97 11.41 -8.45
C SER A 66 -1.74 10.18 -8.94
N CYS A 67 -1.41 8.97 -8.49
CA CYS A 67 -2.16 7.76 -8.81
C CYS A 67 -3.46 7.59 -8.00
N PHE A 68 -3.75 8.49 -7.06
CA PHE A 68 -4.94 8.42 -6.20
C PHE A 68 -5.90 9.61 -6.38
N TYR A 69 -5.54 10.58 -7.22
CA TYR A 69 -6.43 11.67 -7.63
C TYR A 69 -6.85 11.42 -9.08
N LEU A 70 -8.11 11.03 -9.26
CA LEU A 70 -8.79 10.96 -10.56
C LEU A 70 -9.57 12.25 -10.81
#